data_AF-A0A6B3F5C0-F1
#
_entry.id   AF-A0A6B3F5C0-F1
#
_cell.length_a   1.000
_cell.length_b   1.000
_cell.length_c   1.000
_cell.angle_alpha   90.00
_cell.angle_beta   90.00
_cell.angle_gamma   90.00
#
_symmetry.space_group_name_H-M   'P 1'
#
loop_
_entity.id
_entity.type
_entity.pdbx_description
1 polymer ?
#
loop_
_entity_poly.entity_id
_entity_poly.type
_entity_poly.pdbx_seq_one_letter_code
_entity_poly.pdbx_strand_id
1 'polypeptide(L)'
;MNNVFDFGLDRLAPADNASEEVKEDFRSGDLTVLSRHDTTPNGSHSFVLAHDRSVTWEVPGEPQLVAIAVARDLRESTFTFETSRHATASFAQNWLADRGCPLDQIALRGGDFIEPADDLTIRVEQQIQTSGSRYEVLDTYTSDDDPSEA
;
A
#
# COMPACT_ATOMS: atom_id res chain seq x y z
N MET A 1 9.67 -19.32 -2.80
CA MET A 1 8.94 -18.98 -4.04
C MET A 1 8.32 -17.62 -3.82
N ASN A 2 8.91 -16.54 -4.37
CA ASN A 2 8.27 -15.23 -4.33
C ASN A 2 7.03 -15.33 -5.23
N ASN A 3 5.86 -15.22 -4.64
CA ASN A 3 4.61 -15.29 -5.37
C ASN A 3 4.42 -13.92 -6.05
N VAL A 4 5.01 -13.76 -7.23
CA VAL A 4 4.85 -12.55 -8.06
C VAL A 4 3.36 -12.43 -8.35
N PHE A 5 2.71 -11.43 -7.76
CA PHE A 5 1.29 -11.17 -8.02
C PHE A 5 1.16 -10.17 -9.16
N ASP A 6 0.24 -10.48 -10.06
CA ASP A 6 -0.08 -9.68 -11.23
C ASP A 6 -1.47 -9.04 -11.08
N PHE A 7 -1.62 -7.88 -11.68
CA PHE A 7 -2.86 -7.11 -11.80
C PHE A 7 -3.53 -7.29 -13.17
N GLY A 8 -2.96 -8.07 -14.09
CA GLY A 8 -3.58 -8.38 -15.38
C GLY A 8 -3.76 -7.16 -16.28
N LEU A 9 -2.75 -6.29 -16.31
CA LEU A 9 -2.81 -4.99 -17.01
C LEU A 9 -2.26 -5.04 -18.44
N ASP A 10 -1.85 -6.22 -18.93
CA ASP A 10 -1.15 -6.38 -20.22
C ASP A 10 -1.97 -5.94 -21.44
N ARG A 11 -3.29 -5.88 -21.31
CA ARG A 11 -4.22 -5.49 -22.39
C ARG A 11 -4.82 -4.10 -22.20
N LEU A 12 -4.38 -3.37 -21.19
CA LEU A 12 -4.91 -2.06 -20.84
C LEU A 12 -3.81 -1.00 -20.96
N ALA A 13 -4.18 0.18 -21.45
CA ALA A 13 -3.31 1.34 -21.45
C ALA A 13 -3.40 2.09 -20.11
N PRO A 14 -2.33 2.76 -19.64
CA PRO A 14 -2.45 3.68 -18.52
C PRO A 14 -3.44 4.80 -18.87
N ALA A 15 -4.29 5.18 -17.93
CA ALA A 15 -5.25 6.27 -18.12
C ALA A 15 -4.58 7.65 -18.12
N ASP A 16 -3.41 7.76 -17.49
CA ASP A 16 -2.61 8.97 -17.35
C ASP A 16 -1.12 8.62 -17.15
N ASN A 17 -0.26 9.64 -17.23
CA ASN A 17 1.20 9.49 -17.07
C ASN A 17 1.58 9.00 -15.66
N ALA A 18 0.81 9.36 -14.63
CA ALA A 18 1.10 8.93 -13.26
C ALA A 18 0.92 7.40 -13.12
N SER A 19 -0.13 6.86 -13.73
CA SER A 19 -0.38 5.41 -13.77
C SER A 19 0.65 4.66 -14.59
N GLU A 20 1.20 5.28 -15.64
CA GLU A 20 2.31 4.73 -16.43
C GLU A 20 3.59 4.67 -15.58
N GLU A 21 3.99 5.79 -14.98
CA GLU A 21 5.19 5.92 -14.13
C GLU A 21 5.16 4.90 -12.98
N VAL A 22 4.05 4.84 -12.25
CA VAL A 22 3.87 3.88 -11.14
C VAL A 22 4.02 2.45 -11.65
N LYS A 23 3.45 2.10 -12.81
CA LYS A 23 3.55 0.74 -13.37
C LYS A 23 4.99 0.41 -13.81
N GLU A 24 5.71 1.36 -14.39
CA GLU A 24 7.10 1.16 -14.85
C GLU A 24 8.07 0.98 -13.68
N ASP A 25 7.84 1.67 -12.56
CA ASP A 25 8.66 1.57 -11.36
C ASP A 25 8.27 0.39 -10.47
N PHE A 26 7.03 -0.11 -10.57
CA PHE A 26 6.53 -1.18 -9.73
C PHE A 26 7.35 -2.48 -9.88
N ARG A 27 7.81 -3.04 -8.75
CA ARG A 27 8.53 -4.31 -8.67
C ARG A 27 7.79 -5.28 -7.75
N SER A 28 6.81 -6.01 -8.28
CA SER A 28 6.02 -6.98 -7.51
C SER A 28 6.85 -8.10 -6.85
N GLY A 29 8.04 -8.39 -7.37
CA GLY A 29 8.96 -9.38 -6.80
C GLY A 29 9.53 -9.01 -5.42
N ASP A 30 9.52 -7.72 -5.08
CA ASP A 30 10.02 -7.22 -3.79
C ASP A 30 8.96 -7.21 -2.70
N LEU A 31 7.69 -7.37 -3.09
CA LEU A 31 6.55 -7.24 -2.21
C LEU A 31 6.08 -8.60 -1.65
N THR A 32 5.71 -8.59 -0.37
CA THR A 32 5.00 -9.69 0.30
C THR A 32 3.58 -9.26 0.59
N VAL A 33 2.60 -9.83 -0.12
CA VAL A 33 1.18 -9.50 0.08
C VAL A 33 0.74 -9.90 1.48
N LEU A 34 0.19 -8.94 2.22
CA LEU A 34 -0.39 -9.13 3.55
C LEU A 34 -1.91 -9.30 3.45
N SER A 35 -2.56 -8.51 2.61
CA SER A 35 -3.99 -8.64 2.31
C SER A 35 -4.30 -8.16 0.90
N ARG A 36 -5.32 -8.75 0.28
CA ARG A 36 -5.76 -8.42 -1.07
C ARG A 36 -7.26 -8.54 -1.18
N HIS A 37 -7.87 -7.54 -1.81
CA HIS A 37 -9.29 -7.56 -2.17
C HIS A 37 -9.45 -7.17 -3.64
N ASP A 38 -10.12 -8.01 -4.41
CA ASP A 38 -10.53 -7.72 -5.79
C ASP A 38 -12.06 -7.57 -5.84
N THR A 39 -12.57 -6.51 -6.46
CA THR A 39 -14.02 -6.30 -6.57
C THR A 39 -14.65 -7.32 -7.49
N THR A 40 -15.78 -7.90 -7.11
CA THR A 40 -16.50 -8.88 -7.94
C THR A 40 -17.65 -8.21 -8.70
N PRO A 41 -18.09 -8.74 -9.86
CA PRO A 41 -17.58 -9.95 -10.54
C PRO A 41 -16.37 -9.72 -11.45
N ASN A 42 -16.07 -8.48 -11.83
CA ASN A 42 -15.15 -8.21 -12.95
C ASN A 42 -13.72 -7.84 -12.53
N GLY A 43 -13.41 -7.73 -11.23
CA GLY A 43 -12.11 -7.24 -10.78
C GLY A 43 -11.86 -5.80 -11.21
N SER A 44 -12.89 -4.94 -11.24
CA SER A 44 -12.71 -3.55 -11.70
C SER A 44 -11.75 -2.78 -10.80
N HIS A 45 -11.64 -3.17 -9.54
CA HIS A 45 -10.67 -2.64 -8.60
C HIS A 45 -9.92 -3.79 -7.93
N SER A 46 -8.61 -3.62 -7.78
CA SER A 46 -7.76 -4.45 -6.94
C SER A 46 -7.14 -3.57 -5.87
N PHE A 47 -7.25 -3.99 -4.62
CA PHE A 47 -6.66 -3.34 -3.47
C PHE A 47 -5.70 -4.33 -2.81
N VAL A 48 -4.48 -3.88 -2.54
CA VAL A 48 -3.44 -4.72 -1.92
C VAL A 48 -2.77 -3.93 -0.81
N LEU A 49 -2.60 -4.58 0.32
CA LEU A 49 -1.67 -4.17 1.37
C LEU A 49 -0.51 -5.16 1.37
N ALA A 50 0.71 -4.66 1.18
CA ALA A 50 1.91 -5.48 1.12
C ALA A 50 3.03 -4.93 2.00
N HIS A 51 3.94 -5.80 2.40
CA HIS A 51 5.24 -5.45 2.96
C HIS A 51 6.26 -5.33 1.82
N ASP A 52 6.96 -4.20 1.75
CA ASP A 52 8.04 -3.93 0.80
C ASP A 52 9.38 -4.36 1.40
N ARG A 53 10.00 -5.38 0.79
CA ARG A 53 11.28 -5.93 1.26
C ARG A 53 12.50 -5.22 0.67
N SER A 54 12.32 -4.37 -0.33
CA SER A 54 13.42 -3.66 -0.98
C SER A 54 14.05 -2.59 -0.07
N VAL A 55 13.28 -2.08 0.90
CA VAL A 55 13.63 -1.00 1.86
C VAL A 55 14.81 -1.34 2.79
N THR A 56 15.37 -2.55 2.71
CA THR A 56 16.53 -2.98 3.53
C THR A 56 17.77 -2.09 3.34
N TRP A 57 17.86 -1.35 2.23
CA TRP A 57 19.00 -0.49 1.89
C TRP A 57 18.64 0.98 1.61
N GLU A 58 17.39 1.38 1.90
CA GLU A 58 16.92 2.77 1.74
C GLU A 58 17.19 3.58 3.02
N VAL A 59 16.64 4.81 3.12
CA VAL A 59 16.84 5.66 4.30
C VAL A 59 16.31 4.92 5.54
N PRO A 60 17.12 4.76 6.61
CA PRO A 60 16.66 4.12 7.83
C PRO A 60 15.39 4.80 8.37
N GLY A 61 14.38 3.98 8.63
CA GLY A 61 13.09 4.47 9.13
C GLY A 61 12.00 4.64 8.06
N GLU A 62 12.31 4.40 6.78
CA GLU A 62 11.27 4.44 5.74
C GLU A 62 10.16 3.41 5.97
N PRO A 63 8.89 3.76 5.69
CA PRO A 63 7.78 2.86 5.89
C PRO A 63 7.84 1.64 4.97
N GLN A 64 7.79 0.45 5.57
CA GLN A 64 7.87 -0.83 4.84
C GLN A 64 6.51 -1.38 4.42
N LEU A 65 5.41 -0.66 4.64
CA LEU A 65 4.08 -1.07 4.18
C LEU A 65 3.70 -0.23 2.97
N VAL A 66 3.24 -0.89 1.91
CA VAL A 66 2.72 -0.26 0.71
C VAL A 66 1.26 -0.63 0.53
N ALA A 67 0.42 0.39 0.40
CA ALA A 67 -0.95 0.28 -0.10
C ALA A 67 -0.93 0.44 -1.62
N ILE A 68 -1.70 -0.38 -2.32
CA ILE A 68 -1.80 -0.38 -3.78
C ILE A 68 -3.27 -0.41 -4.15
N ALA A 69 -3.68 0.50 -5.03
CA ALA A 69 -5.01 0.53 -5.63
C ALA A 69 -4.88 0.55 -7.15
N VAL A 70 -5.52 -0.42 -7.80
CA VAL A 70 -5.58 -0.51 -9.26
C VAL A 70 -7.03 -0.51 -9.69
N ALA A 71 -7.42 0.48 -10.48
CA ALA A 71 -8.74 0.57 -11.08
C ALA A 71 -8.65 0.29 -12.59
N ARG A 72 -9.61 -0.46 -13.14
CA ARG A 72 -9.66 -0.85 -14.55
C ARG A 72 -10.96 -0.34 -15.17
N ASP A 73 -10.85 0.46 -16.22
CA ASP A 73 -11.99 0.82 -17.06
C ASP A 73 -11.98 -0.05 -18.32
N LEU A 74 -12.85 -1.07 -18.32
CA LEU A 74 -12.96 -2.00 -19.44
C LEU A 74 -13.64 -1.39 -20.67
N ARG A 75 -14.32 -0.25 -20.55
CA ARG A 75 -14.95 0.43 -21.68
C ARG A 75 -13.91 1.18 -22.49
N GLU A 76 -13.05 1.91 -21.80
CA GLU A 76 -11.96 2.67 -22.41
C GLU A 76 -10.69 1.82 -22.62
N SER A 77 -10.67 0.60 -22.09
CA SER A 77 -9.49 -0.28 -22.07
C SER A 77 -8.28 0.37 -21.39
N THR A 78 -8.55 1.08 -20.28
CA THR A 78 -7.53 1.78 -19.50
C THR A 78 -7.45 1.31 -18.06
N PHE A 79 -6.39 1.69 -17.35
CA PHE A 79 -6.24 1.49 -15.92
C PHE A 79 -5.64 2.71 -15.22
N THR A 80 -6.00 2.89 -13.94
CA THR A 80 -5.32 3.78 -13.00
C THR A 80 -4.57 2.93 -11.99
N PHE A 81 -3.33 3.32 -11.66
CA PHE A 81 -2.47 2.62 -10.71
C PHE A 81 -1.91 3.61 -9.71
N GLU A 82 -2.25 3.44 -8.43
CA GLU A 82 -1.75 4.25 -7.34
C GLU A 82 -1.08 3.39 -6.27
N THR A 83 0.01 3.89 -5.70
CA THR A 83 0.68 3.32 -4.53
C THR A 83 0.91 4.38 -3.46
N SER A 84 0.99 3.96 -2.20
CA SER A 84 1.39 4.83 -1.10
C SER A 84 2.05 4.04 0.02
N ARG A 85 3.16 4.56 0.54
CA ARG A 85 3.91 3.98 1.67
C ARG A 85 3.33 4.49 2.99
N HIS A 86 3.20 3.62 3.99
CA HIS A 86 2.54 3.94 5.26
C HIS A 86 3.26 3.37 6.47
N ALA A 87 3.34 4.15 7.54
CA ALA A 87 3.99 3.74 8.79
C ALA A 87 3.28 2.58 9.50
N THR A 88 1.97 2.44 9.33
CA THR A 88 1.17 1.35 9.94
C THR A 88 0.11 0.81 8.98
N ALA A 89 -0.34 -0.41 9.24
CA ALA A 89 -1.42 -1.04 8.47
C ALA A 89 -2.72 -0.22 8.53
N SER A 90 -3.00 0.42 9.66
CA SER A 90 -4.21 1.24 9.85
C SER A 90 -4.22 2.47 8.93
N PHE A 91 -3.08 3.13 8.73
CA PHE A 91 -2.96 4.22 7.76
C PHE A 91 -3.10 3.73 6.32
N ALA A 92 -2.50 2.58 5.99
CA ALA A 92 -2.63 1.97 4.67
C ALA A 92 -4.08 1.57 4.36
N GLN A 93 -4.78 1.00 5.34
CA GLN A 93 -6.19 0.64 5.23
C GLN A 93 -7.09 1.86 5.09
N ASN A 94 -6.82 2.94 5.83
CA ASN A 94 -7.53 4.22 5.65
C ASN A 94 -7.36 4.76 4.21
N TRP A 95 -6.13 4.76 3.69
CA TRP A 95 -5.84 5.21 2.32
C TRP A 95 -6.53 4.36 1.23
N LEU A 96 -6.63 3.04 1.45
CA LEU A 96 -7.38 2.13 0.56
C LEU A 96 -8.89 2.34 0.70
N ALA A 97 -9.39 2.62 1.90
CA ALA A 97 -10.79 2.91 2.15
C ALA A 97 -11.25 4.20 1.45
N ASP A 98 -10.39 5.23 1.44
CA ASP A 98 -10.62 6.46 0.67
C ASP A 98 -10.73 6.21 -0.84
N ARG A 99 -10.22 5.07 -1.34
CA ARG A 99 -10.35 4.60 -2.74
C ARG A 99 -11.48 3.59 -2.94
N GLY A 100 -12.33 3.41 -1.93
CA GLY A 100 -13.51 2.55 -1.99
C GLY A 100 -13.28 1.10 -1.58
N CYS A 101 -12.12 0.76 -0.98
CA CYS A 101 -11.91 -0.56 -0.41
C CYS A 101 -12.69 -0.73 0.91
N PRO A 102 -13.55 -1.75 1.06
CA PRO A 102 -14.19 -2.01 2.34
C PRO A 102 -13.15 -2.46 3.39
N LEU A 103 -13.08 -1.77 4.53
CA LEU A 103 -12.09 -2.04 5.59
C LEU A 103 -12.12 -3.50 6.08
N ASP A 104 -13.29 -4.13 6.12
CA ASP A 104 -13.45 -5.51 6.55
C ASP A 104 -12.81 -6.52 5.59
N GLN A 105 -12.68 -6.16 4.31
CA GLN A 105 -12.11 -6.99 3.24
C GLN A 105 -10.59 -6.89 3.17
N ILE A 106 -10.00 -5.78 3.63
CA ILE A 106 -8.55 -5.56 3.66
C ILE A 106 -7.94 -5.64 5.07
N ALA A 107 -8.77 -5.95 6.07
CA ALA A 107 -8.33 -6.18 7.44
C ALA A 107 -7.26 -7.29 7.50
N LEU A 108 -6.16 -7.03 8.22
CA LEU A 108 -5.20 -8.06 8.57
C LEU A 108 -5.83 -8.93 9.66
N ARG A 109 -6.25 -10.14 9.31
CA ARG A 109 -6.93 -11.08 10.23
C ARG A 109 -6.07 -12.31 10.44
N GLY A 110 -5.89 -12.71 11.70
CA GLY A 110 -5.27 -13.99 12.08
C GLY A 110 -3.83 -13.85 12.58
N GLY A 111 -3.33 -14.93 13.20
CA GLY A 111 -2.08 -14.97 13.96
C GLY A 111 -0.77 -14.91 13.15
N ASP A 112 -0.85 -14.62 11.85
CA ASP A 112 0.33 -14.36 11.01
C ASP A 112 0.79 -12.89 11.11
N PHE A 113 0.01 -12.03 11.77
CA PHE A 113 0.32 -10.61 11.98
C PHE A 113 0.51 -10.30 13.46
N ILE A 114 1.25 -9.23 13.75
CA ILE A 114 1.39 -8.73 15.12
C ILE A 114 0.02 -8.33 15.64
N GLU A 115 -0.41 -8.96 16.73
CA GLU A 115 -1.64 -8.60 17.40
C GLU A 115 -1.47 -7.27 18.16
N PRO A 116 -2.53 -6.44 18.22
CA PRO A 116 -2.53 -5.25 19.07
C PRO A 116 -2.17 -5.61 20.51
N ALA A 117 -1.31 -4.81 21.14
CA ALA A 117 -0.79 -5.10 22.48
C ALA A 117 -1.87 -5.07 23.57
N ASP A 118 -2.90 -4.25 23.39
CA ASP A 118 -4.00 -4.04 24.34
C ASP A 118 -5.25 -3.44 23.67
N ASP A 119 -6.34 -3.35 24.44
CA ASP A 119 -7.62 -2.75 24.00
C ASP A 119 -7.47 -1.28 23.58
N LEU A 120 -6.49 -0.55 24.13
CA LEU A 120 -6.27 0.84 23.79
C LEU A 120 -5.66 0.95 22.38
N THR A 121 -4.71 0.07 22.07
CA THR A 121 -4.10 -0.07 20.75
C THR A 121 -5.16 -0.35 19.69
N ILE A 122 -6.08 -1.29 19.96
CA ILE A 122 -7.23 -1.60 19.08
C ILE A 122 -8.04 -0.34 18.78
N ARG A 123 -8.35 0.46 19.80
CA ARG A 123 -9.14 1.70 19.63
C ARG A 123 -8.42 2.74 18.79
N VAL A 124 -7.11 2.90 19.01
CA VAL A 124 -6.28 3.85 18.23
C VAL A 124 -6.21 3.42 16.77
N GLU A 125 -5.99 2.13 16.49
CA GLU A 125 -5.96 1.59 15.13
C GLU A 125 -7.30 1.79 14.41
N GLN A 126 -8.42 1.48 15.06
CA GLN A 126 -9.76 1.73 14.52
C GLN A 126 -10.01 3.21 14.25
N GLN A 127 -9.59 4.07 15.18
CA GLN A 127 -9.71 5.52 15.02
C GLN A 127 -8.93 6.02 13.81
N ILE A 128 -7.72 5.50 13.56
CA ILE A 128 -6.92 5.83 12.38
C ILE A 128 -7.60 5.33 11.09
N GLN A 129 -8.07 4.07 11.07
CA GLN A 129 -8.72 3.46 9.90
C GLN A 129 -9.95 4.23 9.40
N THR A 130 -10.67 4.90 10.29
CA THR A 130 -11.88 5.67 9.97
C THR A 130 -11.65 7.18 9.98
N SER A 131 -10.40 7.64 9.97
CA SER A 131 -10.07 9.05 10.18
C SER A 131 -10.11 9.90 8.90
N GLY A 132 -10.12 9.28 7.72
CA GLY A 132 -9.96 9.98 6.46
C GLY A 132 -8.63 10.74 6.44
N SER A 133 -8.67 12.04 6.14
CA SER A 133 -7.48 12.91 6.10
C SER A 133 -7.16 13.62 7.42
N ARG A 134 -7.75 13.20 8.55
CA ARG A 134 -7.60 13.90 9.85
C ARG A 134 -6.17 13.83 10.42
N TYR A 135 -5.42 12.79 10.11
CA TYR A 135 -4.08 12.54 10.63
C TYR A 135 -3.04 12.63 9.53
N GLU A 136 -1.91 13.23 9.86
CA GLU A 136 -0.72 13.32 9.01
C GLU A 136 0.45 12.63 9.73
N VAL A 137 1.15 11.76 9.03
CA VAL A 137 2.39 11.14 9.51
C VAL A 137 3.55 12.00 9.05
N LEU A 138 4.38 12.45 9.99
CA LEU A 138 5.56 13.25 9.71
C LEU A 138 6.80 12.39 9.94
N ASP A 139 7.56 12.16 8.88
CA ASP A 139 8.83 11.45 8.95
C ASP A 139 9.96 12.41 9.29
N THR A 140 10.90 11.96 10.12
CA THR A 140 12.11 12.71 10.45
C THR A 140 13.30 11.78 10.41
N TYR A 141 14.35 12.22 9.72
CA TYR A 141 15.62 11.51 9.63
C TYR A 141 16.75 12.47 10.00
N THR A 142 17.58 12.05 10.94
CA THR A 142 18.80 12.75 11.34
C THR A 142 19.99 11.91 10.91
N SER A 143 20.88 12.46 10.08
CA SER A 143 22.17 11.84 9.78
C SER A 143 23.28 12.56 10.54
N ASP A 144 24.15 11.78 11.18
CA ASP A 144 25.42 12.25 11.74
C ASP A 144 26.55 12.18 10.68
N ASP A 145 26.23 12.06 9.38
CA ASP A 145 27.18 12.24 8.29
C ASP A 145 27.71 13.68 8.31
N ASP A 146 28.74 13.91 9.11
CA ASP A 146 29.69 14.99 8.94
C ASP A 146 30.62 14.54 7.80
N PRO A 147 30.53 15.11 6.57
CA PRO A 147 31.44 14.74 5.50
C PRO A 147 32.85 15.17 5.93
N SER A 148 33.59 14.24 6.54
CA SER A 148 34.97 14.47 6.93
C SER A 148 35.82 14.63 5.67
N GLU A 149 36.00 15.90 5.30
CA GLU A 149 37.00 16.52 4.43
C GLU A 149 37.03 16.15 2.93
N ALA A 150 37.12 17.22 2.12
CA ALA A 150 37.26 17.24 0.67
C ALA A 150 38.72 17.09 0.21
#